data_AF-A0A150GXH2-F1
#
_entry.id   AF-A0A150GXH2-F1
#
_cell.length_a   1.000
_cell.length_b   1.000
_cell.length_c   1.000
_cell.angle_alpha   90.00
_cell.angle_beta   90.00
_cell.angle_gamma   90.00
#
_symmetry.space_group_name_H-M   'P 1'
#
loop_
_entity.id
_entity.type
_entity.pdbx_description
1 polymer ?
#
loop_
_entity_poly.entity_id
_entity_poly.type
_entity_poly.pdbx_seq_one_letter_code
_entity_poly.pdbx_strand_id
1 'polypeptide(L)'
;MVAQVASTTSDVRRALELLRRAAEIAELELAAKGPQRPAAGPAGAAVGGELVNAVGARQATAAIKEMYGSVHMSLLRTAGHYQKLLLAALLVESRATNKPEVTVAALHQRLSGHLSLLLRGVSLPLPRLVEAGAALGAQRLVLAEAGWQGPGMRLALNVPQDDLVAVLREDPALAALQSCLLA
;
A
#
# COMPACT_ATOMS: atom_id res chain seq x y z
N MET A 1 -0.56 -8.05 18.05
CA MET A 1 -0.38 -8.61 16.70
C MET A 1 -1.72 -8.85 15.99
N VAL A 2 -2.64 -9.64 16.55
CA VAL A 2 -3.96 -9.92 15.93
C VAL A 2 -4.82 -8.67 15.71
N ALA A 3 -4.87 -7.74 16.68
CA ALA A 3 -5.68 -6.52 16.56
C ALA A 3 -5.19 -5.57 15.43
N GLN A 4 -3.87 -5.49 15.19
CA GLN A 4 -3.28 -4.63 14.17
C GLN A 4 -3.39 -5.22 12.76
N VAL A 5 -3.35 -6.56 12.66
CA VAL A 5 -3.61 -7.29 11.41
C VAL A 5 -5.10 -7.22 11.07
N ALA A 6 -5.99 -7.33 12.06
CA ALA A 6 -7.43 -7.15 11.88
C ALA A 6 -7.83 -5.72 11.51
N SER A 7 -7.10 -4.69 11.98
CA SER A 7 -7.37 -3.30 11.60
C SER A 7 -6.88 -2.93 10.20
N THR A 8 -5.95 -3.70 9.63
CA THR A 8 -5.36 -3.47 8.30
C THR A 8 -5.86 -4.47 7.25
N THR A 9 -6.57 -5.52 7.66
CA THR A 9 -7.06 -6.55 6.77
C THR A 9 -8.43 -7.05 7.23
N SER A 10 -9.46 -6.76 6.43
CA SER A 10 -10.84 -7.20 6.66
C SER A 10 -11.07 -8.68 6.33
N ASP A 11 -10.02 -9.39 5.89
CA ASP A 11 -10.13 -10.73 5.32
C ASP A 11 -9.31 -11.73 6.14
N VAL A 12 -10.00 -12.63 6.85
CA VAL A 12 -9.42 -13.58 7.83
C VAL A 12 -8.36 -14.49 7.20
N ARG A 13 -8.49 -14.84 5.92
CA ARG A 13 -7.49 -15.64 5.20
C ARG A 13 -6.16 -14.90 5.03
N ARG A 14 -6.23 -13.59 4.77
CA ARG A 14 -5.06 -12.73 4.62
C ARG A 14 -4.37 -12.47 5.96
N ALA A 15 -5.14 -12.40 7.05
CA ALA A 15 -4.61 -12.31 8.41
C ALA A 15 -3.78 -13.55 8.79
N LEU A 16 -4.24 -14.75 8.44
CA LEU A 16 -3.52 -15.99 8.71
C LEU A 16 -2.23 -16.11 7.90
N GLU A 17 -2.23 -15.72 6.63
CA GLU A 17 -1.02 -15.72 5.79
C GLU A 17 0.04 -14.72 6.31
N LEU A 18 -0.42 -13.55 6.76
CA LEU A 18 0.42 -12.52 7.40
C LEU A 18 1.05 -13.03 8.71
N LEU A 19 0.26 -13.69 9.55
CA LEU A 19 0.75 -14.26 10.80
C LEU A 19 1.77 -15.38 10.55
N ARG A 20 1.52 -16.23 9.55
CA ARG A 20 2.44 -17.30 9.14
C ARG A 20 3.78 -16.72 8.67
N ARG A 21 3.76 -15.73 7.78
CA ARG A 21 4.99 -15.13 7.24
C ARG A 21 5.75 -14.31 8.29
N ALA A 22 5.05 -13.66 9.21
CA ALA A 22 5.68 -12.96 10.32
C ALA A 22 6.36 -13.94 11.30
N ALA A 23 5.79 -15.14 11.50
CA ALA A 23 6.42 -16.20 12.28
C ALA A 23 7.69 -16.74 11.59
N GLU A 24 7.64 -17.00 10.28
CA GLU A 24 8.81 -17.45 9.50
C GLU A 24 9.97 -16.44 9.58
N ILE A 25 9.68 -15.12 9.50
CA ILE A 25 10.72 -14.08 9.63
C ILE A 25 11.29 -14.02 11.05
N ALA A 26 10.45 -14.19 12.08
CA ALA A 26 10.92 -14.26 13.46
C ALA A 26 11.81 -15.49 13.69
N GLU A 27 11.49 -16.64 13.10
CA GLU A 27 12.31 -17.85 13.15
C GLU A 27 13.65 -17.68 12.43
N LEU A 28 13.68 -17.01 11.27
CA LEU A 28 14.91 -16.70 10.55
C LEU A 28 15.81 -15.72 11.33
N GLU A 29 15.23 -14.73 12.01
CA GLU A 29 15.99 -13.82 12.89
C GLU A 29 16.55 -14.53 14.13
N LEU A 30 15.81 -15.48 14.70
CA LEU A 30 16.32 -16.34 15.78
C LEU A 30 17.42 -17.29 15.27
N ALA A 31 17.29 -17.83 14.07
CA ALA A 31 18.31 -18.70 13.48
C ALA A 31 19.59 -17.93 13.12
N ALA A 32 19.47 -16.66 12.71
CA ALA A 32 20.61 -15.77 12.46
C ALA A 32 21.32 -15.33 13.76
N LYS A 33 20.59 -15.23 14.88
CA LYS A 33 21.15 -15.10 16.25
C LYS A 33 21.45 -16.49 16.82
N GLY A 34 22.51 -17.14 16.32
CA GLY A 34 22.92 -18.51 16.67
C GLY A 34 22.83 -18.90 18.17
N PRO A 35 22.85 -20.21 18.48
CA PRO A 35 22.42 -20.75 19.77
C PRO A 35 23.20 -20.14 20.94
N GLN A 36 22.53 -19.33 21.74
CA GLN A 36 23.02 -18.94 23.07
C GLN A 36 23.01 -20.19 23.97
N ARG A 37 24.17 -20.85 24.00
CA ARG A 37 24.52 -21.92 24.94
C ARG A 37 24.35 -21.39 26.38
N PRO A 38 23.57 -22.02 27.26
CA PRO A 38 23.46 -21.57 28.65
C PRO A 38 24.76 -21.94 29.38
N ALA A 39 25.51 -20.94 29.81
CA ALA A 39 26.63 -21.15 30.74
C ALA A 39 26.06 -21.35 32.15
N ALA A 40 26.47 -22.44 32.80
CA ALA A 40 26.00 -22.89 34.10
C ALA A 40 26.34 -21.94 35.26
N GLY A 41 25.39 -21.75 36.17
CA GLY A 41 25.53 -21.20 37.53
C GLY A 41 24.30 -21.56 38.37
N PRO A 42 24.42 -21.95 39.65
CA PRO A 42 23.44 -22.81 40.30
C PRO A 42 22.33 -22.08 41.07
N ALA A 43 21.17 -22.76 41.14
CA ALA A 43 20.12 -22.71 42.16
C ALA A 43 19.42 -21.37 42.44
N GLY A 44 18.15 -21.29 42.03
CA GLY A 44 17.14 -20.46 42.73
C GLY A 44 16.09 -19.82 41.83
N ALA A 45 14.98 -20.54 41.63
CA ALA A 45 13.63 -20.02 41.37
C ALA A 45 13.34 -19.26 40.04
N ALA A 46 12.20 -19.64 39.45
CA ALA A 46 11.45 -18.95 38.39
C ALA A 46 11.99 -19.06 36.94
N VAL A 47 11.88 -20.24 36.32
CA VAL A 47 11.93 -20.38 34.86
C VAL A 47 10.52 -20.57 34.33
N GLY A 48 9.90 -19.45 33.94
CA GLY A 48 8.57 -19.44 33.32
C GLY A 48 8.10 -18.01 33.13
N GLY A 49 8.50 -17.34 32.05
CA GLY A 49 7.91 -16.03 31.74
C GLY A 49 8.51 -15.20 30.62
N GLU A 50 9.81 -15.29 30.33
CA GLU A 50 10.47 -14.19 29.58
C GLU A 50 10.90 -14.49 28.13
N LEU A 51 10.39 -15.57 27.52
CA LEU A 51 10.65 -15.85 26.08
C LEU A 51 9.43 -15.64 25.17
N VAL A 52 8.29 -15.19 25.68
CA VAL A 52 7.03 -15.15 24.92
C VAL A 52 6.70 -13.80 24.26
N ASN A 53 7.35 -12.67 24.59
CA ASN A 53 6.73 -11.36 24.31
C ASN A 53 7.57 -10.30 23.59
N ALA A 54 8.57 -10.68 22.79
CA ALA A 54 9.36 -9.70 22.04
C ALA A 54 9.47 -9.98 20.53
N VAL A 55 8.50 -10.67 19.92
CA VAL A 55 8.26 -10.54 18.46
C VAL A 55 7.55 -9.20 18.27
N GLY A 56 8.36 -8.14 18.29
CA GLY A 56 7.90 -6.76 18.33
C GLY A 56 7.19 -6.37 17.04
N ALA A 57 6.30 -5.39 17.14
CA ALA A 57 5.62 -4.76 16.00
C ALA A 57 6.56 -4.40 14.83
N ARG A 58 7.85 -4.22 15.10
CA ARG A 58 8.91 -4.04 14.10
C ARG A 58 9.05 -5.22 13.13
N GLN A 59 9.10 -6.47 13.59
CA GLN A 59 9.21 -7.62 12.69
C GLN A 59 7.96 -7.79 11.83
N ALA A 60 6.77 -7.59 12.40
CA ALA A 60 5.52 -7.63 11.64
C ALA A 60 5.45 -6.52 10.58
N THR A 61 5.91 -5.31 10.90
CA THR A 61 5.94 -4.18 9.97
C THR A 61 7.00 -4.38 8.88
N ALA A 62 8.15 -4.97 9.23
CA ALA A 62 9.20 -5.33 8.27
C ALA A 62 8.73 -6.43 7.30
N ALA A 63 8.10 -7.49 7.81
CA ALA A 63 7.50 -8.56 7.01
C ALA A 63 6.44 -8.04 6.03
N ILE A 64 5.56 -7.15 6.51
CA ILE A 64 4.55 -6.49 5.68
C ILE A 64 5.23 -5.62 4.62
N LYS A 65 6.22 -4.82 5.00
CA LYS A 65 6.93 -3.94 4.06
C LYS A 65 7.72 -4.73 3.01
N GLU A 66 8.31 -5.87 3.36
CA GLU A 66 9.09 -6.70 2.44
C GLU A 66 8.19 -7.50 1.47
N MET A 67 7.11 -8.08 1.98
CA MET A 67 6.15 -8.86 1.18
C MET A 67 5.30 -7.97 0.26
N TYR A 68 4.80 -6.84 0.77
CA TYR A 68 3.90 -5.96 0.03
C TYR A 68 4.66 -4.87 -0.74
N GLY A 69 5.78 -4.38 -0.21
CA GLY A 69 6.61 -3.38 -0.89
C GLY A 69 7.19 -3.90 -2.20
N SER A 70 7.73 -5.13 -2.24
CA SER A 70 8.36 -5.66 -3.47
C SER A 70 7.36 -5.87 -4.61
N VAL A 71 6.20 -6.50 -4.33
CA VAL A 71 5.20 -6.83 -5.35
C VAL A 71 4.40 -5.60 -5.78
N HIS A 72 3.91 -4.78 -4.84
CA HIS A 72 3.17 -3.57 -5.21
C HIS A 72 4.06 -2.54 -5.88
N MET A 73 5.34 -2.41 -5.47
CA MET A 73 6.28 -1.54 -6.19
C MET A 73 6.56 -2.02 -7.59
N SER A 74 6.72 -3.33 -7.80
CA SER A 74 6.87 -3.87 -9.15
C SER A 74 5.64 -3.56 -10.01
N LEU A 75 4.43 -3.79 -9.48
CA LEU A 75 3.18 -3.52 -10.19
C LEU A 75 3.01 -2.02 -10.51
N LEU A 76 3.34 -1.15 -9.54
CA LEU A 76 3.32 0.31 -9.70
C LEU A 76 4.27 0.79 -10.80
N ARG A 77 5.49 0.23 -10.86
CA ARG A 77 6.45 0.55 -11.92
C ARG A 77 5.97 0.10 -13.30
N THR A 78 5.33 -1.07 -13.37
CA THR A 78 4.78 -1.61 -14.62
C THR A 78 3.44 -1.00 -15.04
N ALA A 79 2.83 -0.15 -14.20
CA ALA A 79 1.56 0.48 -14.50
C ALA A 79 1.66 1.38 -15.76
N GLY A 80 0.65 1.31 -16.60
CA GLY A 80 0.58 2.11 -17.82
C GLY A 80 0.42 3.61 -17.53
N HIS A 81 0.66 4.46 -18.53
CA HIS A 81 0.58 5.91 -18.40
C HIS A 81 -0.77 6.40 -17.83
N TYR A 82 -1.89 5.90 -18.36
CA TYR A 82 -3.23 6.27 -17.88
C TYR A 82 -3.53 5.79 -16.45
N GLN A 83 -2.98 4.64 -16.05
CA GLN A 83 -3.10 4.14 -14.68
C GLN A 83 -2.32 5.02 -13.71
N LYS A 84 -1.09 5.43 -14.08
CA LYS A 84 -0.28 6.36 -13.29
C LYS A 84 -0.93 7.74 -13.19
N LEU A 85 -1.56 8.23 -14.26
CA LEU A 85 -2.36 9.46 -14.23
C LEU A 85 -3.54 9.37 -13.25
N LEU A 86 -4.28 8.26 -13.26
CA LEU A 86 -5.36 8.03 -12.30
C LEU A 86 -4.82 8.01 -10.87
N LEU A 87 -3.70 7.31 -10.63
CA LEU A 87 -3.06 7.23 -9.32
C LEU A 87 -2.58 8.61 -8.82
N ALA A 88 -2.00 9.43 -9.69
CA ALA A 88 -1.61 10.79 -9.38
C ALA A 88 -2.83 11.67 -9.03
N ALA A 89 -3.91 11.56 -9.82
CA ALA A 89 -5.15 12.27 -9.55
C ALA A 89 -5.79 11.84 -8.22
N LEU A 90 -5.78 10.55 -7.93
CA LEU A 90 -6.29 10.00 -6.68
C LEU A 90 -5.47 10.48 -5.47
N LEU A 91 -4.15 10.53 -5.60
CA LEU A 91 -3.28 11.05 -4.55
C LEU A 91 -3.58 12.54 -4.28
N VAL A 92 -3.59 13.37 -5.33
CA VAL A 92 -3.88 14.81 -5.19
C VAL A 92 -5.28 15.06 -4.61
N GLU A 93 -6.29 14.32 -5.08
CA GLU A 93 -7.67 14.46 -4.59
C GLU A 93 -7.81 14.01 -3.14
N SER A 94 -7.20 12.87 -2.79
CA SER A 94 -7.24 12.34 -1.41
C SER A 94 -6.58 13.29 -0.41
N ARG A 95 -5.48 13.95 -0.79
CA ARG A 95 -4.81 14.97 0.03
C ARG A 95 -5.64 16.25 0.15
N ALA A 96 -6.19 16.72 -0.96
CA ALA A 96 -6.99 17.95 -0.97
C ALA A 96 -8.30 17.82 -0.18
N THR A 97 -8.94 16.65 -0.21
CA THR A 97 -10.24 16.42 0.44
C THR A 97 -10.13 15.75 1.81
N ASN A 98 -8.95 15.22 2.16
CA ASN A 98 -8.71 14.38 3.33
C ASN A 98 -9.69 13.19 3.43
N LYS A 99 -10.14 12.68 2.28
CA LYS A 99 -11.04 11.52 2.19
C LYS A 99 -10.26 10.29 1.71
N PRO A 100 -10.41 9.14 2.39
CA PRO A 100 -9.73 7.91 1.97
C PRO A 100 -10.32 7.34 0.68
N GLU A 101 -11.62 7.56 0.46
CA GLU A 101 -12.37 7.12 -0.73
C GLU A 101 -12.74 8.31 -1.60
N VAL A 102 -12.52 8.17 -2.90
CA VAL A 102 -12.79 9.19 -3.91
C VAL A 102 -13.57 8.57 -5.06
N THR A 103 -14.59 9.27 -5.57
CA THR A 103 -15.36 8.80 -6.72
C THR A 103 -14.63 9.03 -8.05
N VAL A 104 -14.85 8.14 -9.01
CA VAL A 104 -14.28 8.30 -10.37
C VAL A 104 -14.71 9.61 -11.02
N ALA A 105 -15.93 10.09 -10.76
CA ALA A 105 -16.38 11.41 -11.22
C ALA A 105 -15.52 12.56 -10.67
N ALA A 106 -15.17 12.54 -9.39
CA ALA A 106 -14.31 13.56 -8.78
C ALA A 106 -12.89 13.49 -9.37
N LEU A 107 -12.35 12.29 -9.57
CA LEU A 107 -11.06 12.09 -10.24
C LEU A 107 -11.07 12.63 -11.67
N HIS A 108 -12.14 12.38 -12.42
CA HIS A 108 -12.30 12.88 -13.77
C HIS A 108 -12.32 14.41 -13.79
N GLN A 109 -13.04 15.05 -12.86
CA GLN A 109 -13.06 16.51 -12.72
C GLN A 109 -11.70 17.08 -12.33
N ARG A 110 -10.95 16.40 -11.44
CA ARG A 110 -9.58 16.81 -11.08
C ARG A 110 -8.62 16.71 -12.26
N LEU A 111 -8.72 15.64 -13.05
CA LEU A 111 -7.93 15.42 -14.25
C LEU A 111 -8.24 16.43 -15.35
N SER A 112 -9.52 16.66 -15.65
CA SER A 112 -9.94 17.61 -16.70
C SER A 112 -9.77 19.07 -16.31
N GLY A 113 -9.75 19.38 -15.00
CA GLY A 113 -9.55 20.72 -14.47
C GLY A 113 -8.08 21.02 -14.11
N HIS A 114 -7.69 20.69 -12.87
CA HIS A 114 -6.41 21.16 -12.32
C HIS A 114 -5.19 20.50 -12.99
N LEU A 115 -5.26 19.19 -13.25
CA LEU A 115 -4.11 18.47 -13.80
C LEU A 115 -3.94 18.68 -15.31
N SER A 116 -5.01 18.95 -16.06
CA SER A 116 -4.95 19.26 -17.50
C SER A 116 -4.19 20.55 -17.80
N LEU A 117 -4.16 21.50 -16.86
CA LEU A 117 -3.37 22.73 -16.97
C LEU A 117 -1.87 22.46 -16.89
N LEU A 118 -1.47 21.44 -16.12
CA LEU A 118 -0.08 21.04 -15.93
C LEU A 118 0.37 20.04 -17.01
N LEU A 119 -0.52 19.17 -17.43
CA LEU A 119 -0.30 18.15 -18.45
C LEU A 119 -0.96 18.58 -19.77
N ARG A 120 -0.19 19.28 -20.62
CA ARG A 120 -0.67 19.73 -21.92
C ARG A 120 -1.23 18.56 -22.73
N GLY A 121 -2.54 18.58 -23.00
CA GLY A 121 -3.21 17.65 -23.92
C GLY A 121 -3.61 16.30 -23.32
N VAL A 122 -3.48 16.08 -22.01
CA VAL A 122 -3.96 14.85 -21.38
C VAL A 122 -5.46 14.96 -21.10
N SER A 123 -6.27 14.38 -22.00
CA SER A 123 -7.70 14.18 -21.78
C SER A 123 -7.98 12.68 -21.70
N LEU A 124 -8.37 12.21 -20.52
CA LEU A 124 -8.78 10.82 -20.30
C LEU A 124 -10.31 10.77 -20.19
N PRO A 125 -11.02 10.22 -21.18
CA PRO A 125 -12.47 10.15 -21.13
C PRO A 125 -12.93 9.26 -19.98
N LEU A 126 -14.08 9.59 -19.39
CA LEU A 126 -14.63 8.93 -18.20
C LEU A 126 -14.68 7.39 -18.30
N PRO A 127 -15.11 6.75 -19.42
CA PRO A 127 -15.13 5.29 -19.51
C PRO A 127 -13.74 4.67 -19.38
N ARG A 128 -12.71 5.29 -19.96
CA ARG A 128 -11.31 4.83 -19.83
C ARG A 128 -10.80 4.98 -18.41
N LEU A 129 -11.27 5.99 -17.69
CA LEU A 129 -10.95 6.20 -16.28
C LEU A 129 -11.53 5.08 -15.39
N VAL A 130 -12.78 4.69 -15.66
CA VAL A 130 -13.43 3.55 -14.99
C VAL A 130 -12.68 2.25 -15.30
N GLU A 131 -12.36 1.98 -16.56
CA GLU A 131 -11.55 0.81 -16.97
C GLU A 131 -10.19 0.78 -16.26
N ALA A 132 -9.47 1.90 -16.23
CA ALA A 132 -8.19 2.02 -15.54
C ALA A 132 -8.31 1.79 -14.04
N GLY A 133 -9.36 2.32 -13.41
CA GLY A 133 -9.65 2.12 -11.99
C GLY A 133 -9.97 0.66 -11.67
N ALA A 134 -10.78 -0.01 -12.49
CA ALA A 134 -11.09 -1.42 -12.35
C ALA A 134 -9.83 -2.30 -12.53
N ALA A 135 -8.97 -1.99 -13.51
CA ALA A 135 -7.71 -2.70 -13.74
C ALA A 135 -6.74 -2.53 -12.54
N LEU A 136 -6.61 -1.32 -12.00
CA LEU A 136 -5.83 -1.06 -10.79
C LEU A 136 -6.42 -1.75 -9.55
N GLY A 137 -7.75 -1.89 -9.50
CA GLY A 137 -8.47 -2.71 -8.53
C GLY A 137 -8.09 -4.18 -8.61
N ALA A 138 -8.08 -4.75 -9.83
CA ALA A 138 -7.67 -6.13 -10.07
C ALA A 138 -6.20 -6.38 -9.67
N GLN A 139 -5.33 -5.38 -9.86
CA GLN A 139 -3.92 -5.42 -9.42
C GLN A 139 -3.73 -5.16 -7.92
N ARG A 140 -4.81 -4.91 -7.16
CA ARG A 140 -4.79 -4.53 -5.74
C ARG A 140 -3.91 -3.31 -5.43
N LEU A 141 -3.74 -2.41 -6.40
CA LEU A 141 -3.08 -1.12 -6.17
C LEU A 141 -4.07 -0.09 -5.60
N VAL A 142 -5.34 -0.25 -5.95
CA VAL A 142 -6.46 0.57 -5.47
C VAL A 142 -7.54 -0.37 -4.96
N LEU A 143 -8.25 0.00 -3.91
CA LEU A 143 -9.49 -0.64 -3.49
C LEU A 143 -10.63 -0.01 -4.29
N ALA A 144 -11.25 -0.80 -5.16
CA ALA A 144 -12.42 -0.40 -5.92
C ALA A 144 -13.67 -1.05 -5.32
N GLU A 145 -14.78 -0.31 -5.26
CA GLU A 145 -16.07 -0.83 -4.80
C GLU A 145 -16.56 -1.97 -5.71
N ALA A 146 -16.97 -3.09 -5.09
CA ALA A 146 -17.38 -4.28 -5.83
C ALA A 146 -18.76 -4.10 -6.48
N GLY A 147 -18.87 -4.41 -7.77
CA GLY A 147 -20.15 -4.45 -8.48
C GLY A 147 -20.61 -3.13 -9.12
N TRP A 148 -19.84 -2.05 -9.01
CA TRP A 148 -20.18 -0.75 -9.61
C TRP A 148 -19.09 -0.25 -10.57
N GLN A 149 -19.38 -0.18 -11.87
CA GLN A 149 -18.47 0.32 -12.92
C GLN A 149 -18.99 1.62 -13.57
N GLY A 150 -19.43 2.57 -12.74
CA GLY A 150 -19.92 3.87 -13.19
C GLY A 150 -19.11 5.05 -12.64
N PRO A 151 -19.49 6.30 -12.99
CA PRO A 151 -18.90 7.52 -12.41
C PRO A 151 -18.95 7.58 -10.87
N GLY A 152 -19.94 6.91 -10.28
CA GLY A 152 -20.07 6.79 -8.82
C GLY A 152 -19.09 5.79 -8.16
N MET A 153 -18.30 5.02 -8.94
CA MET A 153 -17.38 4.03 -8.39
C MET A 153 -16.40 4.70 -7.43
N ARG A 154 -16.28 4.17 -6.22
CA ARG A 154 -15.33 4.65 -5.22
C ARG A 154 -14.01 3.92 -5.33
N LEU A 155 -12.94 4.69 -5.27
CA LEU A 155 -11.56 4.25 -5.32
C LEU A 155 -10.82 4.76 -4.08
N ALA A 156 -10.06 3.89 -3.43
CA ALA A 156 -9.17 4.22 -2.32
C ALA A 156 -7.77 3.63 -2.55
N LEU A 157 -6.71 4.35 -2.16
CA LEU A 157 -5.35 3.84 -2.31
C LEU A 157 -5.11 2.63 -1.41
N ASN A 158 -4.60 1.52 -1.97
CA ASN A 158 -4.19 0.34 -1.20
C ASN A 158 -2.67 0.28 -0.96
N VAL A 159 -1.94 1.30 -1.44
CA VAL A 159 -0.49 1.43 -1.36
C VAL A 159 -0.14 2.70 -0.59
N PRO A 160 0.99 2.71 0.14
CA PRO A 160 1.40 3.90 0.88
C PRO A 160 1.69 5.05 -0.08
N GLN A 161 1.29 6.26 0.33
CA GLN A 161 1.40 7.45 -0.51
C GLN A 161 2.86 7.79 -0.87
N ASP A 162 3.80 7.54 0.04
CA ASP A 162 5.23 7.83 -0.17
C ASP A 162 5.81 7.01 -1.32
N ASP A 163 5.50 5.71 -1.35
CA ASP A 163 5.92 4.80 -2.42
C ASP A 163 5.32 5.22 -3.77
N LEU A 164 4.07 5.70 -3.75
CA LEU A 164 3.40 6.23 -4.94
C LEU A 164 4.10 7.48 -5.47
N VAL A 165 4.44 8.43 -4.58
CA VAL A 165 5.19 9.64 -4.94
C VAL A 165 6.56 9.28 -5.52
N ALA A 166 7.26 8.31 -4.94
CA ALA A 166 8.55 7.84 -5.44
C ALA A 166 8.44 7.34 -6.89
N VAL A 167 7.48 6.44 -7.18
CA VAL A 167 7.29 5.88 -8.52
C VAL A 167 6.80 6.94 -9.52
N LEU A 168 5.89 7.82 -9.11
CA LEU A 168 5.38 8.88 -9.99
C LEU A 168 6.45 9.92 -10.34
N ARG A 169 7.45 10.13 -9.46
CA ARG A 169 8.61 11.00 -9.73
C ARG A 169 9.57 10.43 -10.75
N GLU A 170 9.72 9.10 -10.78
CA GLU A 170 10.56 8.42 -11.78
C GLU A 170 9.99 8.52 -13.19
N ASP A 171 8.70 8.82 -13.34
CA ASP A 171 8.05 8.92 -14.65
C ASP A 171 8.22 10.33 -15.27
N PRO A 172 8.99 10.46 -16.38
CA PRO A 172 9.25 11.76 -16.99
C PRO A 172 7.98 12.41 -17.57
N ALA A 173 6.96 11.62 -17.93
CA ALA A 173 5.71 12.14 -18.47
C ALA A 173 4.86 12.85 -17.40
N LEU A 174 5.13 12.58 -16.12
CA LEU A 174 4.43 13.17 -14.98
C LEU A 174 5.30 14.19 -14.23
N ALA A 175 6.45 14.57 -14.77
CA ALA A 175 7.35 15.55 -14.17
C ALA A 175 6.65 16.88 -13.85
N ALA A 176 5.72 17.32 -14.71
CA ALA A 176 4.94 18.54 -14.50
C ALA A 176 4.00 18.48 -13.28
N LEU A 177 3.64 17.27 -12.80
CA LEU A 177 2.79 17.08 -11.63
C LEU A 177 3.58 17.04 -10.31
N GLN A 178 4.92 17.03 -10.35
CA GLN A 178 5.75 16.86 -9.14
C GLN A 178 5.48 17.94 -8.08
N SER A 179 5.15 19.16 -8.48
CA SER A 179 4.77 20.25 -7.58
C SER A 179 3.49 19.93 -6.79
N CYS A 180 2.50 19.29 -7.43
CA CYS A 180 1.25 18.88 -6.80
C CYS A 180 1.38 17.61 -5.95
N LEU A 181 2.37 16.75 -6.26
CA LEU A 181 2.64 15.52 -5.51
C LEU A 181 3.35 15.79 -4.17
N LEU A 182 3.88 16.99 -3.96
CA LEU A 182 4.61 17.41 -2.76
C LEU A 182 3.85 18.35 -1.84
N ALA A 183 2.76 18.92 -2.34
CA ALA A 183 1.80 19.68 -1.55
C ALA A 183 0.93 18.75 -0.69
#